data_AF-A0A7Y1UI45-F1
#
_entry.id   AF-A0A7Y1UI45-F1
#
_cell.length_a   1.000
_cell.length_b   1.000
_cell.length_c   1.000
_cell.angle_alpha   90.00
_cell.angle_beta   90.00
_cell.angle_gamma   90.00
#
_symmetry.space_group_name_H-M   'P 1'
#
loop_
_entity.id
_entity.type
_entity.pdbx_description
1 polymer ?
#
loop_
_entity_poly.entity_id
_entity_poly.type
_entity_poly.pdbx_seq_one_letter_code
_entity_poly.pdbx_strand_id
1 'polypeptide(L)'
;MKPDRKEELLTRWLDDVLTGEERAEMEPLLKEHPEWEREREEFLQMRATLRAEIPAEEEPPYPDFFNAHLERLVRERRGAVAPSGDERPGFWATLRWWLAPAAAGAMLLAFLAGMQIRDPGSEGPPLAANIMPAVYTYTPVASVKATTMEDASLGGTVIVLDGLEAIPDSVDLFQTAGYSPRDRSVFISTDRTF
;
A
#
# COMPACT_ATOMS: atom_id res chain seq x y z
N MET A 1 34.42 -21.00 -10.32
CA MET A 1 33.50 -20.25 -9.43
C MET A 1 32.06 -20.63 -9.75
N LYS A 2 31.12 -20.57 -8.80
CA LYS A 2 29.68 -20.77 -9.08
C LYS A 2 29.16 -19.63 -9.98
N PRO A 3 28.21 -19.89 -10.91
CA PRO A 3 27.70 -18.87 -11.83
C PRO A 3 27.08 -17.67 -11.08
N ASP A 4 26.23 -17.93 -10.09
CA ASP A 4 25.56 -16.87 -9.31
C ASP A 4 26.56 -15.94 -8.61
N ARG A 5 27.66 -16.50 -8.09
CA ARG A 5 28.73 -15.72 -7.46
C ARG A 5 29.49 -14.87 -8.47
N LYS A 6 29.65 -15.37 -9.71
CA LYS A 6 30.27 -14.61 -10.82
C LYS A 6 29.43 -13.40 -11.18
N GLU A 7 28.12 -13.57 -11.30
CA GLU A 7 27.20 -12.48 -11.59
C GLU A 7 27.16 -11.45 -10.46
N GLU A 8 27.15 -11.88 -9.20
CA GLU A 8 27.22 -10.98 -8.04
C GLU A 8 28.51 -10.15 -8.05
N LEU A 9 29.67 -10.78 -8.24
CA LEU A 9 30.96 -10.08 -8.29
C LEU A 9 31.05 -9.13 -9.49
N LEU A 10 30.55 -9.53 -10.66
CA LEU A 10 30.53 -8.67 -11.84
C LEU A 10 29.66 -7.43 -11.62
N THR A 11 28.49 -7.59 -11.00
CA THR A 11 27.60 -6.48 -10.67
C THR A 11 28.27 -5.52 -9.68
N ARG A 12 28.86 -6.06 -8.60
CA ARG A 12 29.59 -5.25 -7.61
C ARG A 12 30.81 -4.55 -8.18
N TRP A 13 31.49 -5.18 -9.13
CA TRP A 13 32.61 -4.60 -9.87
C TRP A 13 32.17 -3.41 -10.72
N LEU A 14 31.03 -3.54 -11.42
CA LEU A 14 30.44 -2.46 -12.22
C LEU A 14 30.09 -1.24 -11.34
N ASP A 15 29.57 -1.50 -10.13
CA ASP A 15 29.18 -0.50 -9.15
C ASP A 15 30.35 0.08 -8.32
N ASP A 16 31.56 -0.46 -8.48
CA ASP A 16 32.77 -0.10 -7.71
C ASP A 16 32.65 -0.33 -6.19
N VAL A 17 31.86 -1.32 -5.78
CA VAL A 17 31.60 -1.66 -4.36
C VAL A 17 32.28 -2.97 -3.91
N LEU A 18 33.26 -3.46 -4.67
CA LEU A 18 34.01 -4.66 -4.31
C LEU A 18 34.86 -4.43 -3.05
N THR A 19 34.78 -5.39 -2.13
CA THR A 19 35.72 -5.48 -0.99
C THR A 19 37.10 -5.99 -1.44
N GLY A 20 38.12 -5.87 -0.57
CA GLY A 20 39.49 -6.27 -0.91
C GLY A 20 39.64 -7.76 -1.27
N GLU A 21 38.91 -8.63 -0.58
CA GLU A 21 38.90 -10.07 -0.86
C GLU A 21 38.21 -10.37 -2.20
N GLU A 22 37.06 -9.73 -2.44
CA GLU A 22 36.30 -9.87 -3.68
C GLU A 22 37.05 -9.35 -4.91
N ARG A 23 37.89 -8.33 -4.72
CA ARG A 23 38.78 -7.83 -5.77
C ARG A 23 39.80 -8.88 -6.19
N ALA A 24 40.37 -9.62 -5.24
CA ALA A 24 41.30 -10.72 -5.54
C ALA A 24 40.59 -11.89 -6.24
N GLU A 25 39.33 -12.15 -5.89
CA GLU A 25 38.48 -13.13 -6.59
C GLU A 25 38.13 -12.71 -8.03
N MET A 26 37.95 -11.40 -8.26
CA MET A 26 37.59 -10.86 -9.57
C MET A 26 38.79 -10.68 -10.53
N GLU A 27 39.99 -10.44 -10.00
CA GLU A 27 41.21 -10.20 -10.80
C GLU A 27 41.53 -11.28 -11.85
N PRO A 28 41.42 -12.61 -11.59
CA PRO A 28 41.64 -13.61 -12.64
C PRO A 28 40.61 -13.50 -13.78
N LEU A 29 39.35 -13.17 -13.47
CA LEU A 29 38.29 -13.03 -14.47
C LEU A 29 38.51 -11.80 -15.37
N LEU A 30 39.03 -10.71 -14.82
CA LEU A 30 39.39 -9.52 -15.59
C LEU A 30 40.58 -9.77 -16.53
N LYS A 31 41.53 -10.63 -16.12
CA LYS A 31 42.65 -11.04 -16.98
C LYS A 31 42.21 -11.96 -18.12
N GLU A 32 41.21 -12.80 -17.88
CA GLU A 32 40.60 -13.64 -18.92
C GLU A 32 39.79 -12.83 -19.93
N HIS A 33 39.19 -11.71 -19.51
CA HIS A 33 38.29 -10.87 -20.30
C HIS A 33 38.70 -9.38 -20.27
N PRO A 34 39.81 -8.99 -20.92
CA PRO A 34 40.26 -7.59 -20.96
C PRO A 34 39.25 -6.66 -21.66
N GLU A 35 38.35 -7.21 -22.50
CA GLU A 35 37.28 -6.45 -23.16
C GLU A 35 36.30 -5.81 -22.17
N TRP A 36 36.09 -6.41 -20.99
CA TRP A 36 35.14 -5.89 -20.00
C TRP A 36 35.58 -4.56 -19.41
N GLU A 37 36.88 -4.29 -19.31
CA GLU A 37 37.38 -3.00 -18.81
C GLU A 37 36.96 -1.86 -19.75
N ARG A 38 37.03 -2.08 -21.06
CA ARG A 38 36.58 -1.11 -22.06
C ARG A 38 35.06 -0.91 -21.99
N GLU A 39 34.29 -2.00 -21.91
CA GLU A 39 32.83 -1.92 -21.79
C GLU A 39 32.40 -1.19 -20.51
N ARG A 40 33.11 -1.42 -19.39
CA ARG A 40 32.88 -0.70 -18.14
C ARG A 40 33.19 0.79 -18.30
N GLU A 41 34.27 1.14 -18.98
CA GLU A 41 34.60 2.55 -19.22
C GLU A 41 33.51 3.25 -20.05
N GLU A 42 33.04 2.61 -21.13
CA GLU A 42 31.93 3.11 -21.96
C GLU A 42 30.65 3.28 -21.12
N PHE A 43 30.32 2.31 -20.28
CA PHE A 43 29.18 2.38 -19.37
C PHE A 43 29.30 3.54 -18.36
N LEU A 44 30.49 3.73 -17.78
CA LEU A 44 30.74 4.82 -16.84
C LEU A 44 30.67 6.19 -17.52
N GLN A 45 31.17 6.31 -18.76
CA GLN A 45 31.03 7.52 -19.57
C GLN A 45 29.56 7.83 -19.85
N MET A 46 28.76 6.85 -20.29
CA MET A 46 27.32 7.01 -20.47
C MET A 46 26.64 7.47 -19.17
N ARG A 47 26.96 6.84 -18.04
CA ARG A 47 26.42 7.21 -16.72
C ARG A 47 26.76 8.65 -16.35
N ALA A 48 27.98 9.10 -16.65
CA ALA A 48 28.43 10.46 -16.39
C ALA A 48 27.67 11.48 -17.26
N THR A 49 27.48 11.19 -18.55
CA THR A 49 26.70 12.03 -19.46
C THR A 49 25.25 12.17 -18.99
N LEU A 50 24.59 11.06 -18.66
CA LEU A 50 23.22 11.08 -18.14
C LEU A 50 23.11 11.91 -16.85
N ARG A 51 24.06 11.75 -15.92
CA ARG A 51 24.10 12.52 -14.69
C ARG A 51 24.36 14.01 -14.93
N ALA A 52 25.08 14.37 -15.98
CA ALA A 52 25.33 15.77 -16.33
C ALA A 52 24.11 16.46 -16.95
N GLU A 53 23.25 15.71 -17.67
CA GLU A 53 22.02 16.24 -18.26
C GLU A 53 20.85 16.32 -17.27
N ILE A 54 20.82 15.44 -16.27
CA ILE A 54 19.78 15.46 -15.24
C ILE A 54 20.12 16.56 -14.22
N PRO A 55 19.20 17.51 -13.94
CA PRO A 55 19.40 18.50 -12.89
C PRO A 55 19.71 17.83 -11.55
N ALA A 56 20.77 18.28 -10.89
CA ALA A 56 21.25 17.65 -9.65
C ALA A 56 20.25 17.78 -8.48
N GLU A 57 19.41 18.80 -8.52
CA GLU A 57 18.47 19.12 -7.45
C GLU A 57 17.26 19.83 -8.05
N GLU A 58 16.22 19.05 -8.37
CA GLU A 58 14.87 19.57 -8.60
C GLU A 58 14.05 19.07 -7.41
N GLU A 59 13.62 20.00 -6.55
CA GLU A 59 12.69 19.63 -5.49
C GLU A 59 11.41 19.11 -6.15
N PRO A 60 10.97 17.87 -5.84
CA PRO A 60 9.70 17.39 -6.36
C PRO A 60 8.61 18.36 -5.91
N PRO A 61 7.53 18.56 -6.69
CA PRO A 61 6.51 19.58 -6.42
C PRO A 61 5.80 19.46 -5.04
N TYR A 62 6.08 18.39 -4.27
CA TYR A 62 5.65 18.19 -2.88
C TYR A 62 6.69 17.36 -2.08
N PRO A 63 7.78 17.98 -1.57
CA PRO A 63 8.84 17.24 -0.89
C PRO A 63 8.37 16.56 0.40
N ASP A 64 7.49 17.20 1.17
CA ASP A 64 6.96 16.65 2.42
C ASP A 64 6.12 15.38 2.18
N PHE A 65 5.29 15.36 1.14
CA PHE A 65 4.49 14.18 0.78
C PHE A 65 5.36 13.04 0.26
N PHE A 66 6.36 13.35 -0.56
CA PHE A 66 7.31 12.37 -1.07
C PHE A 66 8.10 11.73 0.07
N ASN A 67 8.63 12.54 0.99
CA ASN A 67 9.39 12.09 2.15
C ASN A 67 8.49 11.26 3.10
N ALA A 68 7.28 11.73 3.41
CA ALA A 68 6.33 10.98 4.22
C ALA A 68 5.96 9.62 3.58
N HIS A 69 5.84 9.57 2.25
CA HIS A 69 5.59 8.33 1.52
C HIS A 69 6.78 7.36 1.59
N LEU A 70 8.00 7.85 1.39
CA LEU A 70 9.23 7.06 1.53
C LEU A 70 9.39 6.52 2.96
N GLU A 71 9.15 7.35 3.98
CA GLU A 71 9.17 6.92 5.37
C GLU A 71 8.15 5.82 5.66
N ARG A 72 6.95 5.93 5.09
CA ARG A 72 5.93 4.89 5.19
C ARG A 72 6.41 3.58 4.54
N LEU A 73 6.95 3.63 3.33
CA LEU A 73 7.48 2.45 2.63
C LEU A 73 8.63 1.79 3.42
N VAL A 74 9.56 2.58 3.96
CA VAL A 74 10.66 2.06 4.78
C VAL A 74 10.11 1.40 6.05
N ARG A 75 9.12 2.01 6.69
CA ARG A 75 8.48 1.47 7.90
C ARG A 75 7.71 0.18 7.61
N GLU A 76 7.01 0.08 6.50
CA GLU A 76 6.31 -1.14 6.07
C GLU A 76 7.32 -2.26 5.76
N ARG A 77 8.41 -1.94 5.06
CA ARG A 77 9.49 -2.90 4.76
C ARG A 77 10.24 -3.35 6.01
N ARG A 78 10.48 -2.44 6.98
CA ARG A 78 11.13 -2.75 8.25
C ARG A 78 10.18 -3.42 9.25
N GLY A 79 8.89 -3.10 9.22
CA GLY A 79 7.85 -3.66 10.08
C GLY A 79 7.53 -5.13 9.78
N ALA A 80 7.97 -5.65 8.63
CA ALA A 80 8.01 -7.08 8.35
C ALA A 80 9.09 -7.84 9.15
N VAL A 81 10.07 -7.11 9.73
CA VAL A 81 10.89 -7.62 10.83
C VAL A 81 10.16 -7.21 12.10
N ALA A 82 9.26 -8.08 12.56
CA ALA A 82 8.63 -7.91 13.85
C ALA A 82 9.72 -7.61 14.89
N PRO A 83 9.54 -6.61 15.78
CA PRO A 83 10.41 -6.53 16.94
C PRO A 83 10.26 -7.88 17.66
N SER A 84 11.33 -8.67 17.69
CA SER A 84 11.52 -9.71 18.68
C SER A 84 11.72 -9.02 20.04
N GLY A 85 10.68 -8.33 20.48
CA GLY A 85 10.52 -7.91 21.85
C GLY A 85 10.30 -9.18 22.64
N ASP A 86 11.23 -9.48 23.54
CA ASP A 86 11.02 -10.41 24.65
C ASP A 86 9.67 -10.06 25.32
N GLU A 87 8.60 -10.76 24.93
CA GLU A 87 7.32 -10.73 25.62
C GLU A 87 7.48 -11.47 26.94
N ARG A 88 8.14 -10.82 27.90
CA ARG A 88 8.04 -11.23 29.30
C ARG A 88 6.55 -11.17 29.64
N PRO A 89 5.93 -12.27 30.09
CA PRO A 89 4.51 -12.24 30.44
C PRO A 89 4.32 -11.23 31.57
N GLY A 90 3.70 -10.10 31.23
CA GLY A 90 3.37 -9.08 32.22
C GLY A 90 2.48 -9.71 33.30
N PHE A 91 2.54 -9.18 34.52
CA PHE A 91 1.75 -9.60 35.67
C PHE A 91 0.25 -9.85 35.35
N TRP A 92 -0.30 -9.07 34.42
CA TRP A 92 -1.66 -9.21 33.88
C TRP A 92 -1.90 -10.50 33.08
N ALA A 93 -0.92 -11.01 32.33
CA ALA A 93 -1.01 -12.27 31.60
C ALA A 93 -1.05 -13.46 32.56
N THR A 94 -0.24 -13.44 33.63
CA THR A 94 -0.30 -14.45 34.70
C THR A 94 -1.63 -14.39 35.44
N LEU A 95 -2.14 -13.21 35.79
CA LEU A 95 -3.44 -13.07 36.45
C LEU A 95 -4.58 -13.62 35.58
N ARG A 96 -4.57 -13.34 34.26
CA ARG A 96 -5.55 -13.88 33.31
C ARG A 96 -5.52 -15.41 33.24
N TRP A 97 -4.36 -16.03 33.37
CA TRP A 97 -4.21 -17.49 33.36
C TRP A 97 -4.84 -18.15 34.59
N TRP A 98 -4.78 -17.50 35.76
CA TRP A 98 -5.45 -17.95 36.98
C TRP A 98 -6.98 -17.71 36.98
N LEU A 99 -7.45 -16.69 36.27
CA LEU A 99 -8.89 -16.40 36.13
C LEU A 99 -9.58 -17.24 35.04
N ALA A 100 -8.83 -17.80 34.08
CA ALA A 100 -9.41 -18.58 32.97
C ALA A 100 -10.21 -19.82 33.42
N PRO A 101 -9.77 -20.64 34.40
CA PRO A 101 -10.54 -21.78 34.88
C PRO A 101 -11.84 -21.37 35.57
N ALA A 102 -11.83 -20.23 36.29
CA ALA A 102 -13.00 -19.71 37.00
C ALA A 102 -14.07 -19.20 36.02
N ALA A 103 -13.66 -18.52 34.94
CA ALA A 103 -14.58 -18.07 33.89
C ALA A 103 -15.26 -19.24 33.16
N ALA A 104 -14.51 -20.31 32.85
CA ALA A 104 -15.07 -21.52 32.24
C ALA A 104 -16.07 -22.22 33.17
N GLY A 105 -15.78 -22.29 34.48
CA GLY A 105 -16.70 -22.82 35.48
C GLY A 105 -17.99 -22.01 35.61
N ALA A 106 -17.89 -20.68 35.60
CA ALA A 106 -19.06 -19.80 35.64
C ALA A 106 -19.95 -19.95 34.38
N MET A 107 -19.35 -20.09 33.20
CA MET A 107 -20.09 -20.40 31.96
C MET A 107 -20.82 -21.74 32.04
N LEU A 108 -20.18 -22.77 32.59
CA LEU A 108 -20.81 -24.09 32.72
C LEU A 108 -21.99 -24.08 33.71
N LEU A 109 -21.84 -23.36 34.82
CA LEU A 109 -22.92 -23.16 35.80
C LEU A 109 -24.05 -22.31 35.24
N ALA A 110 -23.76 -21.24 34.50
CA ALA A 110 -24.76 -20.43 33.82
C ALA A 110 -25.49 -21.22 32.72
N PHE A 111 -24.79 -22.09 31.99
CA PHE A 111 -25.39 -22.98 31.01
C PHE A 111 -26.32 -24.02 31.65
N LEU A 112 -25.90 -24.65 32.76
CA LEU A 112 -26.72 -25.59 33.53
C LEU A 112 -27.93 -24.91 34.18
N ALA A 113 -27.76 -23.71 34.73
CA ALA A 113 -28.86 -22.91 35.26
C ALA A 113 -29.84 -22.47 34.15
N GLY A 114 -29.32 -22.07 32.99
CA GLY A 114 -30.13 -21.73 31.81
C GLY A 114 -30.89 -22.92 31.21
N MET A 115 -30.37 -24.15 31.36
CA MET A 115 -31.10 -25.36 30.98
C MET A 115 -32.28 -25.66 31.90
N GLN A 116 -32.22 -25.29 33.19
CA GLN A 116 -33.34 -25.50 34.12
C GLN A 116 -34.44 -24.43 34.02
N ILE A 117 -34.18 -23.27 33.40
CA ILE A 117 -35.12 -22.14 33.28
C ILE A 117 -35.77 -22.09 31.88
N ARG A 118 -35.66 -23.14 31.05
CA ARG A 118 -36.40 -23.21 29.78
C ARG A 118 -37.88 -23.52 30.02
N ASP A 119 -38.65 -22.48 30.33
CA ASP A 119 -40.02 -22.38 29.84
C ASP A 119 -39.97 -22.27 28.30
N PRO A 120 -40.80 -23.03 27.55
CA PRO A 120 -40.82 -22.98 26.10
C PRO A 120 -41.62 -21.75 25.65
N GLY A 121 -41.00 -20.56 25.69
CA GLY A 121 -41.75 -19.35 25.31
C GLY A 121 -40.98 -18.02 25.33
N SER A 122 -39.65 -18.02 25.23
CA SER A 122 -38.88 -16.76 25.21
C SER A 122 -37.99 -16.70 23.98
N GLU A 123 -38.48 -16.01 22.95
CA GLU A 123 -37.70 -15.50 21.84
C GLU A 123 -36.63 -14.52 22.38
N GLY A 124 -35.37 -14.94 22.35
CA GLY A 124 -34.23 -14.04 22.50
C GLY A 124 -33.93 -13.37 21.16
N PRO A 125 -33.63 -12.06 21.12
CA PRO A 125 -33.43 -11.33 19.88
C PRO A 125 -32.15 -11.84 19.17
N PRO A 126 -32.16 -12.01 17.83
CA PRO A 126 -31.02 -12.56 17.11
C PRO A 126 -29.85 -11.58 17.14
N LEU A 127 -28.72 -12.07 17.67
CA LEU A 127 -27.38 -11.56 17.42
C LEU A 127 -27.05 -11.76 15.94
N ALA A 128 -27.38 -10.77 15.12
CA ALA A 128 -26.86 -10.64 13.77
C ALA A 128 -26.58 -9.16 13.51
N ALA A 129 -25.48 -8.67 14.08
CA ALA A 129 -24.85 -7.45 13.61
C ALA A 129 -24.41 -7.70 12.15
N ASN A 130 -25.24 -7.26 11.21
CA ASN A 130 -24.85 -7.07 9.82
C ASN A 130 -23.73 -6.02 9.80
N ILE A 131 -22.49 -6.48 9.83
CA ILE A 131 -21.33 -5.66 9.50
C ILE A 131 -21.32 -5.58 7.96
N MET A 132 -22.11 -4.66 7.41
CA MET A 132 -21.86 -4.17 6.06
C MET A 132 -20.66 -3.23 6.11
N PRO A 133 -19.69 -3.34 5.19
CA PRO A 133 -18.65 -2.34 5.06
C PRO A 133 -19.31 -1.01 4.66
N ALA A 134 -19.26 -0.01 5.55
CA ALA A 134 -19.68 1.34 5.22
C ALA A 134 -18.77 1.86 4.11
N VAL A 135 -19.27 1.89 2.88
CA VAL A 135 -18.62 2.57 1.76
C VAL A 135 -18.63 4.07 2.06
N TYR A 136 -17.49 4.61 2.49
CA TYR A 136 -17.36 6.04 2.74
C TYR A 136 -17.07 6.76 1.42
N THR A 137 -18.04 7.56 0.96
CA THR A 137 -17.87 8.43 -0.20
C THR A 137 -17.28 9.76 0.27
N TYR A 138 -16.12 10.13 -0.26
CA TYR A 138 -15.45 11.40 0.02
C TYR A 138 -15.84 12.44 -1.02
N THR A 139 -16.28 13.61 -0.55
CA THR A 139 -16.51 14.79 -1.41
C THR A 139 -15.54 15.90 -0.99
N PRO A 140 -14.71 16.44 -1.91
CA PRO A 140 -13.71 17.46 -1.57
C PRO A 140 -14.33 18.84 -1.24
N VAL A 141 -15.60 19.04 -1.60
CA VAL A 141 -16.33 20.29 -1.36
C VAL A 141 -17.30 20.10 -0.19
N ALA A 142 -17.10 20.86 0.89
CA ALA A 142 -17.85 20.70 2.14
C ALA A 142 -19.37 20.95 2.01
N SER A 143 -19.80 21.70 0.99
CA SER A 143 -21.22 21.99 0.73
C SER A 143 -21.95 20.88 -0.03
N VAL A 144 -21.22 19.89 -0.55
CA VAL A 144 -21.78 18.83 -1.38
C VAL A 144 -21.90 17.54 -0.58
N LYS A 145 -23.13 17.04 -0.44
CA LYS A 145 -23.42 15.80 0.27
C LYS A 145 -23.55 14.66 -0.72
N ALA A 146 -22.71 13.64 -0.58
CA ALA A 146 -22.82 12.41 -1.36
C ALA A 146 -23.60 11.35 -0.58
N THR A 147 -24.58 10.72 -1.21
CA THR A 147 -25.25 9.54 -0.68
C THR A 147 -25.14 8.40 -1.67
N THR A 148 -24.78 7.22 -1.17
CA THR A 148 -24.59 6.02 -1.99
C THR A 148 -25.76 5.07 -1.72
N MET A 149 -26.41 4.63 -2.77
CA MET A 149 -27.47 3.63 -2.72
C MET A 149 -27.14 2.51 -3.69
N GLU A 150 -27.37 1.27 -3.26
CA GLU A 150 -27.30 0.11 -4.17
C GLU A 150 -28.67 -0.08 -4.80
N ASP A 151 -28.75 0.03 -6.13
CA ASP A 151 -29.99 -0.23 -6.85
C ASP A 151 -29.92 -1.62 -7.49
N ALA A 152 -30.67 -2.55 -6.93
CA ALA A 152 -30.73 -3.94 -7.39
C ALA A 152 -31.35 -4.07 -8.80
N SER A 153 -32.11 -3.08 -9.27
CA SER A 153 -32.75 -3.11 -10.60
C SER A 153 -31.80 -2.71 -11.73
N LEU A 154 -30.79 -1.88 -11.42
CA LEU A 154 -29.77 -1.42 -12.35
C LEU A 154 -28.45 -2.21 -12.23
N GLY A 155 -28.36 -3.12 -11.25
CA GLY A 155 -27.18 -3.95 -11.02
C GLY A 155 -25.93 -3.13 -10.69
N GLY A 156 -26.09 -1.95 -10.08
CA GLY A 156 -25.01 -0.99 -9.89
C GLY A 156 -25.17 -0.11 -8.65
N THR A 157 -24.08 0.55 -8.29
CA THR A 157 -24.02 1.53 -7.20
C THR A 157 -24.37 2.92 -7.75
N VAL A 158 -25.43 3.53 -7.20
CA VAL A 158 -25.85 4.89 -7.54
C VAL A 158 -25.31 5.85 -6.50
N ILE A 159 -24.62 6.90 -6.96
CA ILE A 159 -24.11 7.98 -6.11
C ILE A 159 -24.91 9.24 -6.41
N VAL A 160 -25.69 9.70 -5.43
CA VAL A 160 -26.49 10.93 -5.52
C VAL A 160 -25.72 12.05 -4.82
N LEU A 161 -25.52 13.17 -5.54
CA LEU A 161 -24.83 14.35 -5.05
C LEU A 161 -25.83 15.49 -4.85
N ASP A 162 -25.99 15.93 -3.60
CA ASP A 162 -26.81 17.09 -3.23
C ASP A 162 -25.94 18.32 -2.99
N GLY A 163 -26.39 19.50 -3.41
CA GLY A 163 -25.71 20.77 -3.16
C GLY A 163 -24.76 21.24 -4.27
N LEU A 164 -24.87 20.66 -5.46
CA LEU A 164 -24.21 21.19 -6.66
C LEU A 164 -25.01 22.33 -7.28
N GLU A 165 -24.30 23.31 -7.83
CA GLU A 165 -24.91 24.36 -8.66
C GLU A 165 -25.53 23.73 -9.91
N ALA A 166 -26.71 24.22 -10.30
CA ALA A 166 -27.37 23.72 -11.50
C ALA A 166 -26.50 23.99 -12.73
N ILE A 167 -26.25 22.94 -13.51
CA ILE A 167 -25.53 23.07 -14.79
C ILE A 167 -26.43 23.89 -15.72
N PRO A 168 -25.97 25.04 -16.24
CA PRO A 168 -26.78 25.82 -17.17
C PRO A 168 -26.97 25.06 -18.48
N ASP A 169 -28.17 25.17 -19.07
CA ASP A 169 -28.56 24.47 -20.31
C ASP A 169 -27.65 24.77 -21.53
N SER A 170 -26.78 25.77 -21.42
CA SER A 170 -25.78 26.13 -22.42
C SER A 170 -24.52 25.24 -22.40
N VAL A 171 -24.36 24.37 -21.40
CA VAL A 171 -23.17 23.50 -21.26
C VAL A 171 -23.44 22.17 -21.97
N ASP A 172 -22.82 22.00 -23.14
CA ASP A 172 -22.82 20.72 -23.85
C ASP A 172 -21.82 19.75 -23.18
N LEU A 173 -22.34 18.88 -22.31
CA LEU A 173 -21.56 17.88 -21.56
C LEU A 173 -21.01 16.75 -22.45
N PHE A 174 -21.42 16.69 -23.72
CA PHE A 174 -21.01 15.62 -24.65
C PHE A 174 -19.80 15.99 -25.50
N GLN A 175 -19.25 17.20 -25.36
CA GLN A 175 -18.02 17.56 -26.05
C GLN A 175 -16.79 17.16 -25.23
N THR A 176 -16.23 16.02 -25.64
CA THR A 176 -14.83 15.59 -25.45
C THR A 176 -14.45 14.97 -24.10
N ALA A 177 -15.04 13.82 -23.76
CA ALA A 177 -14.43 12.88 -22.81
C ALA A 177 -13.78 11.71 -23.58
N GLY A 178 -12.50 11.85 -23.92
CA GLY A 178 -11.69 10.74 -24.43
C GLY A 178 -11.18 9.89 -23.26
N TYR A 179 -11.62 8.63 -23.17
CA TYR A 179 -11.10 7.67 -22.20
C TYR A 179 -9.74 7.14 -22.68
N SER A 180 -8.66 7.46 -21.96
CA SER A 180 -7.35 6.84 -22.17
C SER A 180 -7.21 5.65 -21.21
N PRO A 181 -7.09 4.40 -21.68
CA PRO A 181 -6.98 3.23 -20.79
C PRO A 181 -5.66 3.16 -20.01
N ARG A 182 -4.68 4.01 -20.33
CA ARG A 182 -3.34 3.99 -19.72
C ARG A 182 -3.22 4.83 -18.46
N ASP A 183 -3.99 5.90 -18.37
CA ASP A 183 -4.09 6.74 -17.18
C ASP A 183 -5.55 6.76 -16.79
N ARG A 184 -5.88 6.27 -15.59
CA ARG A 184 -7.26 6.25 -15.06
C ARG A 184 -7.74 7.67 -14.70
N SER A 185 -7.53 8.64 -15.58
CA SER A 185 -7.95 10.02 -15.45
C SER A 185 -8.79 10.42 -16.67
N VAL A 186 -9.82 11.22 -16.40
CA VAL A 186 -10.64 11.87 -17.42
C VAL A 186 -10.01 13.24 -17.68
N PHE A 187 -9.61 13.50 -18.92
CA PHE A 187 -9.11 14.82 -19.33
C PHE A 187 -10.22 15.61 -20.03
N ILE A 188 -10.32 16.90 -19.69
CA ILE A 188 -11.15 17.86 -20.41
C ILE A 188 -10.22 18.71 -21.27
N SER A 189 -10.32 18.57 -22.59
CA SER A 189 -9.57 19.42 -23.53
C SER A 189 -10.25 20.78 -23.61
N THR A 190 -9.60 21.82 -23.08
CA THR A 190 -10.03 23.20 -23.26
C THR A 190 -9.19 23.86 -24.34
N ASP A 191 -9.38 23.43 -25.59
CA ASP A 191 -8.88 24.21 -26.72
C ASP A 191 -10.03 25.02 -27.32
N ARG A 192 -9.98 26.32 -27.02
CA ARG A 192 -10.84 27.35 -27.60
C ARG A 192 -10.05 27.98 -28.76
N THR A 193 -10.46 27.70 -29.98
CA THR A 193 -10.17 28.58 -31.11
C THR A 193 -11.46 29.27 -31.53
N PHE A 194 -11.36 30.58 -31.68
CA PHE A 194 -12.38 31.62 -31.87
C PHE A 194 -13.51 31.31 -32.86
#